data_AF-A0AAD7RPZ0-F1
#
_entry.id   AF-A0AAD7RPZ0-F1
#
_cell.length_a   1.000
_cell.length_b   1.000
_cell.length_c   1.000
_cell.angle_alpha   90.00
_cell.angle_beta   90.00
_cell.angle_gamma   90.00
#
_symmetry.space_group_name_H-M   'P 1'
#
loop_
_entity.id
_entity.type
_entity.pdbx_description
1 polymer ?
#
loop_
_entity_poly.entity_id
_entity_poly.type
_entity_poly.pdbx_seq_one_letter_code
_entity_poly.pdbx_strand_id
1 'polypeptide(L)'
;MSLLGLAVCRSQFKSGDSHPHVRPLLDPVDKDWFQSSLINHKGLRDDYRELLELTVIFLGHVPPRGVRFLAPGPMHHARWMSKAIYALKVWMFRSQFKLTAREEKGLQQIAIFVSHLYAKAWTLALEAAAAPRHDLQLLKDLTTYMDNVNWDVGKAALTKLQGHLWYLSEELVALAVFDPLVTVEEKRRILTSLNTTVGDESPAKRPKLPSQAVSGLQLQDMASTNTRRFFQKLRLEDGFLDADPAT
;
A
#
# COMPACT_ATOMS: atom_id res chain seq x y z
N MET A 1 14.05 -24.43 -6.77
CA MET A 1 15.40 -23.98 -7.18
C MET A 1 15.64 -22.59 -6.61
N SER A 2 16.56 -22.46 -5.65
CA SER A 2 16.97 -21.15 -5.12
C SER A 2 17.76 -20.41 -6.20
N LEU A 3 17.15 -19.39 -6.82
CA LEU A 3 17.80 -18.51 -7.82
C LEU A 3 19.03 -17.75 -7.26
N LEU A 4 19.32 -17.88 -5.96
CA LEU A 4 20.38 -17.16 -5.25
C LEU A 4 21.36 -18.11 -4.54
N GLY A 5 21.41 -19.39 -4.93
CA GLY A 5 22.49 -20.33 -4.57
C GLY A 5 23.78 -20.13 -5.37
N LEU A 6 23.77 -19.26 -6.38
CA LEU A 6 24.97 -18.77 -7.06
C LEU A 6 25.58 -17.64 -6.22
N ALA A 7 26.92 -17.63 -6.11
CA ALA A 7 27.68 -16.68 -5.30
C ALA A 7 27.49 -15.21 -5.76
N VAL A 8 26.39 -14.59 -5.36
CA VAL A 8 26.12 -13.16 -5.60
C VAL A 8 27.04 -12.34 -4.70
N CYS A 9 27.85 -11.48 -5.33
CA CYS A 9 28.64 -10.49 -4.65
C CYS A 9 27.73 -9.39 -4.10
N ARG A 10 27.43 -9.44 -2.80
CA ARG A 10 26.44 -8.56 -2.15
C ARG A 10 26.82 -7.07 -2.18
N SER A 11 28.08 -6.74 -2.42
CA SER A 11 28.56 -5.35 -2.54
C SER A 11 28.41 -4.78 -3.95
N GLN A 12 28.21 -5.61 -4.98
CA GLN A 12 28.09 -5.18 -6.39
C GLN A 12 26.62 -5.09 -6.83
N PHE A 13 25.86 -4.21 -6.19
CA PHE A 13 24.48 -3.89 -6.58
C PHE A 13 24.38 -2.51 -7.24
N LYS A 14 23.30 -2.26 -7.98
CA LYS A 14 22.97 -0.96 -8.58
C LYS A 14 21.55 -0.56 -8.19
N SER A 15 21.40 0.54 -7.45
CA SER A 15 20.10 1.08 -7.02
C SER A 15 19.28 1.61 -8.22
N GLY A 16 17.97 1.78 -8.04
CA GLY A 16 17.11 2.45 -9.01
C GLY A 16 17.51 3.91 -9.21
N ASP A 17 17.89 4.59 -8.12
CA ASP A 17 18.36 5.98 -8.12
C ASP A 17 19.64 6.20 -8.95
N SER A 18 20.49 5.18 -9.07
CA SER A 18 21.69 5.24 -9.92
C SER A 18 21.41 5.04 -11.42
N HIS A 19 20.19 4.63 -11.80
CA HIS A 19 19.88 4.25 -13.18
C HIS A 19 19.23 5.42 -13.96
N PRO A 20 19.81 5.88 -15.09
CA PRO A 20 19.37 7.11 -15.79
C PRO A 20 17.88 7.16 -16.16
N HIS A 21 17.31 6.05 -16.61
CA HIS A 21 15.88 5.99 -16.97
C HIS A 21 14.93 5.68 -15.80
N VAL A 22 15.43 5.18 -14.67
CA VAL A 22 14.59 4.83 -13.52
C VAL A 22 14.54 6.00 -12.55
N ARG A 23 15.67 6.66 -12.30
CA ARG A 23 15.78 7.76 -11.35
C ARG A 23 14.68 8.83 -11.52
N PRO A 24 14.37 9.35 -12.72
CA PRO A 24 13.32 10.37 -12.87
C PRO A 24 11.94 9.87 -12.46
N LEU A 25 11.69 8.56 -12.60
CA LEU A 25 10.43 7.95 -12.17
C LEU A 25 10.34 7.79 -10.65
N LEU A 26 11.45 7.91 -9.92
CA LEU A 26 11.51 7.79 -8.46
C LEU A 26 11.48 9.13 -7.75
N ASP A 27 11.65 10.25 -8.45
CA ASP A 27 11.64 11.60 -7.88
C ASP A 27 10.34 11.93 -7.11
N PRO A 28 9.14 11.48 -7.55
CA PRO A 28 7.90 11.72 -6.79
C PRO A 28 7.73 10.84 -5.54
N VAL A 29 8.60 9.84 -5.33
CA VAL A 29 8.48 8.92 -4.19
C VAL A 29 8.94 9.62 -2.92
N ASP A 30 8.10 9.57 -1.88
CA ASP A 30 8.41 10.10 -0.55
C ASP A 30 9.49 9.25 0.15
N LYS A 31 10.76 9.58 -0.12
CA LYS A 31 11.93 8.86 0.41
C LYS A 31 12.05 9.01 1.94
N ASP A 32 11.68 10.19 2.46
CA ASP A 32 11.75 10.50 3.89
C ASP A 32 10.75 9.66 4.69
N TRP A 33 9.56 9.42 4.16
CA TRP A 33 8.58 8.51 4.75
C TRP A 33 9.15 7.10 4.91
N PHE A 34 9.85 6.57 3.90
CA PHE A 34 10.46 5.24 3.98
C PHE A 34 11.56 5.16 5.05
N GLN A 35 12.44 6.16 5.12
CA GLN A 35 13.50 6.21 6.13
C GLN A 35 12.91 6.34 7.54
N SER A 36 11.92 7.22 7.71
CA SER A 36 11.22 7.42 8.99
C SER A 36 10.46 6.16 9.43
N SER A 37 9.83 5.46 8.49
CA SER A 37 9.08 4.22 8.77
C SER A 37 9.95 3.12 9.36
N LEU A 38 11.21 3.00 8.93
CA LEU A 38 12.15 2.03 9.51
C LEU A 38 12.49 2.30 10.99
N ILE A 39 12.39 3.56 11.41
CA ILE A 39 12.65 4.03 12.78
C ILE A 39 11.37 3.91 13.63
N ASN A 40 10.23 4.32 13.07
CA ASN A 40 8.96 4.43 13.79
C ASN A 40 8.30 3.07 14.04
N HIS A 41 8.38 2.13 13.09
CA HIS A 41 7.77 0.81 13.24
C HIS A 41 8.74 -0.21 13.88
N LYS A 42 9.01 -0.02 15.18
CA LYS A 42 9.78 -0.95 16.03
C LYS A 42 8.96 -2.20 16.33
N GLY A 43 8.93 -3.15 15.40
CA GLY A 43 8.19 -4.41 15.57
C GLY A 43 7.68 -5.02 14.27
N LEU A 44 8.02 -4.44 13.11
CA LEU A 44 7.71 -5.04 11.82
C LEU A 44 8.22 -6.49 11.76
N ARG A 45 7.36 -7.38 11.28
CA ARG A 45 7.74 -8.73 10.86
C ARG A 45 8.91 -8.66 9.87
N ASP A 46 9.79 -9.64 9.93
CA ASP A 46 11.09 -9.58 9.24
C ASP A 46 10.99 -9.33 7.72
N ASP A 47 9.99 -9.90 7.05
CA ASP A 47 9.76 -9.69 5.61
C ASP A 47 9.25 -8.27 5.28
N TYR A 48 8.40 -7.68 6.12
CA TYR A 48 8.00 -6.26 5.99
C TYR A 48 9.20 -5.34 6.19
N ARG A 49 10.03 -5.61 7.20
CA ARG A 49 11.27 -4.85 7.42
C ARG A 49 12.22 -4.99 6.23
N GLU A 50 12.43 -6.20 5.74
CA GLU A 50 13.28 -6.44 4.58
C GLU A 50 12.74 -5.72 3.33
N LEU A 51 11.43 -5.77 3.08
CA LEU A 51 10.81 -5.02 1.98
C LEU A 51 11.12 -3.53 2.09
N LEU A 52 10.91 -2.91 3.25
CA LEU A 52 11.21 -1.49 3.47
C LEU A 52 12.69 -1.16 3.30
N GLU A 53 13.60 -1.97 3.87
CA GLU A 53 15.04 -1.75 3.74
C GLU A 53 15.49 -1.86 2.29
N LEU A 54 14.98 -2.85 1.54
CA LEU A 54 15.29 -2.99 0.11
C LEU A 54 14.72 -1.85 -0.71
N THR A 55 13.52 -1.35 -0.39
CA THR A 55 12.97 -0.15 -1.03
C THR A 55 13.85 1.08 -0.76
N VAL A 56 14.31 1.28 0.48
CA VAL A 56 15.23 2.37 0.84
C VAL A 56 16.55 2.27 0.06
N ILE A 57 17.13 1.07 -0.04
CA ILE A 57 18.35 0.83 -0.83
C ILE A 57 18.10 1.09 -2.32
N PHE A 58 16.96 0.64 -2.85
CA PHE A 58 16.58 0.86 -4.25
C PHE A 58 16.40 2.36 -4.57
N LEU A 59 15.87 3.14 -3.62
CA LEU A 59 15.73 4.60 -3.69
C LEU A 59 17.05 5.36 -3.49
N GLY A 60 18.17 4.66 -3.27
CA GLY A 60 19.52 5.26 -3.17
C GLY A 60 19.95 5.63 -1.75
N HIS A 61 19.17 5.27 -0.73
CA HIS A 61 19.46 5.61 0.67
C HIS A 61 20.02 4.41 1.44
N VAL A 62 20.61 4.69 2.61
CA VAL A 62 21.16 3.66 3.50
C VAL A 62 20.18 3.43 4.67
N PRO A 63 19.66 2.21 4.86
CA PRO A 63 18.83 1.88 6.02
C PRO A 63 19.58 2.03 7.36
N PRO A 64 18.89 2.16 8.50
CA PRO A 64 19.54 2.30 9.82
C PRO A 64 20.49 1.15 10.18
N ARG A 65 20.25 -0.06 9.66
CA ARG A 65 21.13 -1.23 9.86
C ARG A 65 22.29 -1.31 8.87
N GLY A 66 22.42 -0.33 7.96
CA GLY A 66 23.31 -0.36 6.81
C GLY A 66 22.73 -1.15 5.64
N VAL A 67 23.46 -1.17 4.53
CA VAL A 67 23.09 -1.93 3.33
C VAL A 67 23.28 -3.42 3.59
N ARG A 68 22.18 -4.16 3.72
CA ARG A 68 22.18 -5.61 3.96
C ARG A 68 21.23 -6.30 3.00
N PHE A 69 21.69 -7.39 2.40
CA PHE A 69 20.86 -8.27 1.58
C PHE A 69 20.82 -9.65 2.22
N LEU A 70 19.65 -10.05 2.71
CA LEU A 70 19.47 -11.41 3.21
C LEU A 70 19.38 -12.39 2.05
N ALA A 71 19.78 -13.63 2.28
CA ALA A 71 19.47 -14.70 1.33
C ALA A 71 17.95 -14.76 1.20
N PRO A 72 17.40 -14.90 -0.01
CA PRO A 72 15.96 -14.85 -0.16
C PRO A 72 15.32 -16.12 0.43
N GLY A 73 14.22 -15.93 1.15
CA GLY A 73 13.46 -17.03 1.74
C GLY A 73 12.58 -17.77 0.73
N PRO A 74 11.89 -18.84 1.15
CA PRO A 74 11.00 -19.61 0.28
C PRO A 74 9.95 -18.74 -0.43
N MET A 75 9.88 -18.85 -1.75
CA MET A 75 8.86 -18.20 -2.57
C MET A 75 7.67 -19.14 -2.76
N HIS A 76 6.47 -18.69 -2.38
CA HIS A 76 5.22 -19.41 -2.59
C HIS A 76 4.26 -18.57 -3.44
N HIS A 77 3.47 -19.22 -4.31
CA HIS A 77 2.57 -18.53 -5.24
C HIS A 77 1.57 -17.58 -4.53
N ALA A 78 1.15 -17.93 -3.30
CA ALA A 78 0.20 -17.17 -2.49
C ALA A 78 0.79 -15.92 -1.82
N ARG A 79 2.12 -15.76 -1.73
CA ARG A 79 2.77 -14.66 -0.99
C ARG A 79 3.42 -13.66 -1.93
N TRP A 80 2.65 -12.65 -2.38
CA TRP A 80 3.13 -11.62 -3.30
C TRP A 80 4.34 -10.83 -2.77
N MET A 81 4.41 -10.55 -1.46
CA MET A 81 5.55 -9.84 -0.85
C MET A 81 6.90 -10.52 -1.14
N SER A 82 6.94 -11.86 -1.09
CA SER A 82 8.15 -12.60 -1.43
C SER A 82 8.59 -12.29 -2.86
N LYS A 83 7.66 -12.27 -3.82
CA LYS A 83 7.94 -11.91 -5.22
C LYS A 83 8.43 -10.47 -5.36
N ALA A 84 7.88 -9.52 -4.60
CA ALA A 84 8.35 -8.14 -4.56
C ALA A 84 9.80 -8.04 -4.05
N ILE A 85 10.11 -8.71 -2.93
CA ILE A 85 11.47 -8.78 -2.36
C ILE A 85 12.45 -9.40 -3.35
N TYR A 86 12.06 -10.52 -3.98
CA TYR A 86 12.86 -11.17 -5.02
C TYR A 86 13.09 -10.24 -6.21
N ALA A 87 12.05 -9.55 -6.70
CA ALA A 87 12.16 -8.66 -7.83
C ALA A 87 13.13 -7.50 -7.57
N LEU A 88 13.03 -6.86 -6.40
CA LEU A 88 13.95 -5.81 -5.95
C LEU A 88 15.40 -6.31 -5.94
N LYS A 89 15.65 -7.46 -5.30
CA LYS A 89 17.00 -8.05 -5.23
C LYS A 89 17.56 -8.39 -6.60
N VAL A 90 16.82 -9.16 -7.40
CA VAL A 90 17.30 -9.60 -8.72
C VAL A 90 17.56 -8.40 -9.62
N TRP A 91 16.69 -7.38 -9.58
CA TRP A 91 16.93 -6.17 -10.37
C TRP A 91 18.16 -5.38 -9.88
N MET A 92 18.36 -5.21 -8.58
CA MET A 92 19.54 -4.52 -8.05
C MET A 92 20.84 -5.27 -8.37
N PHE A 93 20.80 -6.60 -8.43
CA PHE A 93 21.94 -7.46 -8.77
C PHE A 93 21.96 -7.89 -10.25
N ARG A 94 21.16 -7.27 -11.11
CA ARG A 94 20.94 -7.71 -12.51
C ARG A 94 22.22 -7.94 -13.33
N SER A 95 23.30 -7.19 -13.07
CA SER A 95 24.59 -7.39 -13.75
C SER A 95 25.28 -8.71 -13.42
N GLN A 96 24.83 -9.41 -12.38
CA GLN A 96 25.31 -10.73 -11.96
C GLN A 96 24.43 -11.88 -12.48
N PHE A 97 23.34 -11.56 -13.19
CA PHE A 97 22.42 -12.54 -13.76
C PHE A 97 22.40 -12.45 -15.28
N LYS A 98 22.15 -13.58 -15.95
CA LYS A 98 21.88 -13.61 -17.39
C LYS A 98 20.38 -13.41 -17.61
N LEU A 99 19.93 -12.17 -17.57
CA LEU A 99 18.53 -11.81 -17.82
C LEU A 99 18.33 -11.49 -19.30
N THR A 100 17.21 -11.93 -19.85
CA THR A 100 16.72 -11.38 -21.12
C THR A 100 16.25 -9.94 -20.92
N ALA A 101 16.25 -9.14 -21.98
CA ALA A 101 15.75 -7.76 -21.93
C ALA A 101 14.30 -7.67 -21.41
N ARG A 102 13.48 -8.69 -21.72
CA ARG A 102 12.10 -8.80 -21.23
C ARG A 102 12.04 -9.01 -19.73
N GLU A 103 12.86 -9.90 -19.19
CA GLU A 103 12.91 -10.19 -17.75
C GLU A 103 13.42 -8.98 -16.97
N GLU A 104 14.50 -8.34 -17.44
CA GLU A 104 15.04 -7.14 -16.79
C GLU A 104 14.01 -6.00 -16.77
N LYS A 105 13.31 -5.75 -17.88
CA LYS A 105 12.23 -4.75 -17.96
C LYS A 105 11.07 -5.10 -17.02
N GLY A 106 10.66 -6.36 -16.95
CA GLY A 106 9.59 -6.79 -16.03
C GLY A 106 9.98 -6.58 -14.56
N LEU A 107 11.21 -6.95 -14.19
CA LEU A 107 11.75 -6.74 -12.85
C LEU A 107 11.85 -5.24 -12.51
N GLN A 108 12.27 -4.41 -13.47
CA GLN A 108 12.32 -2.96 -13.33
C GLN A 108 10.94 -2.38 -13.00
N GLN A 109 9.92 -2.77 -13.79
CA GLN A 109 8.54 -2.30 -13.61
C GLN A 109 7.98 -2.71 -12.25
N ILE A 110 8.27 -3.93 -11.78
CA ILE A 110 7.86 -4.38 -10.44
C ILE A 110 8.60 -3.59 -9.35
N ALA A 111 9.90 -3.37 -9.47
CA ALA A 111 10.68 -2.63 -8.49
C ALA A 111 10.16 -1.18 -8.33
N ILE A 112 9.86 -0.51 -9.44
CA ILE A 112 9.26 0.84 -9.47
C ILE A 112 7.87 0.82 -8.82
N PHE A 113 6.99 -0.11 -9.20
CA PHE A 113 5.67 -0.25 -8.57
C PHE A 113 5.77 -0.47 -7.06
N VAL A 114 6.76 -1.28 -6.63
CA VAL A 114 6.95 -1.59 -5.22
C VAL A 114 7.36 -0.35 -4.42
N SER A 115 8.25 0.48 -4.95
CA SER A 115 8.67 1.71 -4.30
C SER A 115 7.60 2.79 -4.28
N HIS A 116 6.75 2.86 -5.30
CA HIS A 116 5.67 3.85 -5.38
C HIS A 116 4.47 3.52 -4.47
N LEU A 117 4.03 2.25 -4.47
CA LEU A 117 2.73 1.89 -3.90
C LEU A 117 2.83 0.76 -2.88
N TYR A 118 3.38 -0.38 -3.30
CA TYR A 118 3.28 -1.64 -2.55
C TYR A 118 3.93 -1.56 -1.16
N ALA A 119 5.17 -1.08 -1.06
CA ALA A 119 5.88 -1.09 0.21
C ALA A 119 5.22 -0.18 1.25
N LYS A 120 4.70 0.97 0.83
CA LYS A 120 3.97 1.92 1.69
C LYS A 120 2.64 1.34 2.15
N ALA A 121 1.79 0.90 1.22
CA ALA A 121 0.47 0.37 1.55
C ALA A 121 0.53 -0.85 2.48
N TRP A 122 1.49 -1.76 2.28
CA TRP A 122 1.61 -2.94 3.13
C TRP A 122 2.10 -2.58 4.54
N THR A 123 3.02 -1.63 4.67
CA THR A 123 3.50 -1.18 5.98
C THR A 123 2.37 -0.56 6.81
N LEU A 124 1.49 0.21 6.16
CA LEU A 124 0.34 0.87 6.78
C LEU A 124 -0.86 -0.07 7.03
N ALA A 125 -0.88 -1.26 6.44
CA ALA A 125 -1.98 -2.22 6.58
C ALA A 125 -2.11 -2.83 7.99
N LEU A 126 -1.18 -2.53 8.91
CA LEU A 126 -1.22 -2.99 10.29
C LEU A 126 -2.22 -2.20 11.16
N GLU A 127 -2.68 -1.04 10.70
CA GLU A 127 -3.53 -0.12 11.45
C GLU A 127 -5.00 -0.24 11.03
N ALA A 128 -5.77 -1.07 11.74
CA ALA A 128 -7.17 -1.35 11.38
C ALA A 128 -8.07 -0.10 11.37
N ALA A 129 -7.92 0.79 12.36
CA ALA A 129 -8.70 2.04 12.43
C ALA A 129 -8.46 2.94 11.21
N ALA A 130 -7.22 2.98 10.72
CA ALA A 130 -6.83 3.79 9.57
C ALA A 130 -7.06 3.09 8.22
N ALA A 131 -7.48 1.82 8.21
CA ALA A 131 -7.61 1.03 7.00
C ALA A 131 -8.52 1.67 5.92
N PRO A 132 -9.69 2.27 6.25
CA PRO A 132 -10.49 2.95 5.23
C PRO A 132 -9.75 4.12 4.57
N ARG A 133 -9.06 4.96 5.35
CA ARG A 133 -8.28 6.10 4.82
C ARG A 133 -7.10 5.61 3.98
N HIS A 134 -6.39 4.59 4.45
CA HIS A 134 -5.27 4.01 3.73
C HIS A 134 -5.70 3.34 2.41
N ASP A 135 -6.80 2.60 2.38
CA ASP A 135 -7.34 1.99 1.17
C ASP A 135 -7.79 3.06 0.17
N LEU A 136 -8.47 4.12 0.63
CA LEU A 136 -8.88 5.22 -0.23
C LEU A 136 -7.67 5.97 -0.81
N GLN A 137 -6.66 6.25 0.02
CA GLN A 137 -5.44 6.92 -0.42
C GLN A 137 -4.66 6.05 -1.41
N LEU A 138 -4.56 4.74 -1.18
CA LEU A 138 -3.91 3.80 -2.10
C LEU A 138 -4.56 3.83 -3.49
N LEU A 139 -5.89 3.91 -3.56
CA LEU A 139 -6.59 4.04 -4.84
C LEU A 139 -6.26 5.36 -5.55
N LYS A 140 -6.17 6.47 -4.80
CA LYS A 140 -5.77 7.78 -5.36
C LYS A 140 -4.34 7.76 -5.87
N ASP A 141 -3.41 7.26 -5.07
CA ASP A 141 -1.99 7.12 -5.43
C ASP A 141 -1.82 6.22 -6.65
N LEU A 142 -2.64 5.16 -6.77
CA LEU A 142 -2.63 4.27 -7.91
C LEU A 142 -3.09 4.95 -9.21
N THR A 143 -4.09 5.83 -9.15
CA THR A 143 -4.49 6.65 -10.30
C THR A 143 -3.34 7.57 -10.71
N THR A 144 -2.70 8.26 -9.76
CA THR A 144 -1.52 9.10 -10.04
C THR A 144 -0.37 8.28 -10.66
N TYR A 145 -0.13 7.07 -10.19
CA TYR A 145 0.88 6.16 -10.74
C TYR A 145 0.54 5.73 -12.18
N MET A 146 -0.73 5.45 -12.47
CA MET A 146 -1.17 5.09 -13.82
C MET A 146 -0.93 6.23 -14.81
N ASP A 147 -1.25 7.46 -14.41
CA ASP A 147 -1.16 8.63 -15.27
C ASP A 147 0.28 9.07 -15.53
N ASN A 148 1.16 8.94 -14.52
CA ASN A 148 2.48 9.56 -14.55
C ASN A 148 3.66 8.58 -14.62
N VAL A 149 3.47 7.29 -14.33
CA VAL A 149 4.58 6.32 -14.21
C VAL A 149 4.40 5.12 -15.13
N ASN A 150 3.33 4.34 -14.95
CA ASN A 150 3.11 3.14 -15.74
C ASN A 150 1.63 2.70 -15.72
N TRP A 151 0.93 3.03 -16.79
CA TRP A 151 -0.48 2.69 -16.97
C TRP A 151 -0.74 1.17 -16.95
N ASP A 152 0.05 0.35 -17.63
CA ASP A 152 -0.19 -1.10 -17.74
C ASP A 152 -0.11 -1.78 -16.37
N VAL A 153 0.93 -1.48 -15.62
CA VAL A 153 1.15 -2.03 -14.28
C VAL A 153 0.09 -1.51 -13.31
N GLY A 154 -0.20 -0.21 -13.37
CA GLY A 154 -1.21 0.39 -12.50
C GLY A 154 -2.62 -0.17 -12.78
N LYS A 155 -3.01 -0.35 -14.05
CA LYS A 155 -4.28 -0.97 -14.43
C LYS A 155 -4.37 -2.43 -13.97
N ALA A 156 -3.29 -3.19 -14.10
CA ALA A 156 -3.24 -4.57 -13.62
C ALA A 156 -3.38 -4.61 -12.08
N ALA A 157 -2.71 -3.71 -11.36
CA ALA A 157 -2.83 -3.58 -9.91
C ALA A 157 -4.25 -3.16 -9.49
N LEU A 158 -4.86 -2.18 -10.16
CA LEU A 158 -6.22 -1.71 -9.89
C LEU A 158 -7.24 -2.83 -10.04
N THR A 159 -7.15 -3.59 -11.13
CA THR A 159 -8.02 -4.75 -11.38
C THR A 159 -7.95 -5.78 -10.24
N LYS A 160 -6.76 -5.96 -9.63
CA LYS A 160 -6.62 -6.83 -8.47
C LYS A 160 -7.15 -6.18 -7.19
N LEU A 161 -6.83 -4.91 -6.94
CA LEU A 161 -7.22 -4.18 -5.74
C LEU A 161 -8.72 -3.95 -5.64
N GLN A 162 -9.45 -3.83 -6.75
CA GLN A 162 -10.93 -3.81 -6.74
C GLN A 162 -11.53 -5.05 -6.06
N GLY A 163 -10.81 -6.17 -6.06
CA GLY A 163 -11.18 -7.38 -5.33
C GLY A 163 -10.85 -7.34 -3.83
N HIS A 164 -10.30 -6.24 -3.31
CA HIS A 164 -9.75 -6.13 -1.96
C HIS A 164 -10.19 -4.88 -1.17
N LEU A 165 -11.24 -4.18 -1.60
CA LEU A 165 -11.68 -2.90 -1.00
C LEU A 165 -12.62 -3.06 0.22
N TRP A 166 -12.44 -4.08 1.06
CA TRP A 166 -13.39 -4.35 2.16
C TRP A 166 -13.56 -3.18 3.11
N TYR A 167 -12.48 -2.46 3.43
CA TYR A 167 -12.54 -1.34 4.39
C TYR A 167 -13.21 -0.08 3.83
N LEU A 168 -13.51 -0.07 2.53
CA LEU A 168 -14.32 0.98 1.89
C LEU A 168 -15.80 0.59 1.77
N SER A 169 -16.22 -0.54 2.36
CA SER A 169 -17.64 -0.91 2.42
C SER A 169 -18.42 -0.02 3.38
N GLU A 170 -19.74 0.04 3.18
CA GLU A 170 -20.64 0.83 4.01
C GLU A 170 -20.54 0.53 5.50
N GLU A 171 -20.23 -0.71 5.88
CA GLU A 171 -20.09 -1.08 7.28
C GLU A 171 -18.68 -0.77 7.81
N LEU A 172 -17.63 -1.13 7.08
CA LEU A 172 -16.26 -1.05 7.59
C LEU A 172 -15.64 0.35 7.55
N VAL A 173 -16.23 1.29 6.80
CA VAL A 173 -15.81 2.70 6.87
C VAL A 173 -15.97 3.29 8.28
N ALA A 174 -16.82 2.68 9.12
CA ALA A 174 -16.99 3.03 10.54
C ALA A 174 -15.66 3.09 11.31
N LEU A 175 -14.66 2.27 10.93
CA LEU A 175 -13.34 2.25 11.55
C LEU A 175 -12.63 3.61 11.46
N ALA A 176 -12.89 4.39 10.41
CA ALA A 176 -12.28 5.69 10.19
C ALA A 176 -12.63 6.73 11.28
N VAL A 177 -13.73 6.52 12.02
CA VAL A 177 -14.10 7.40 13.15
C VAL A 177 -13.04 7.33 14.27
N PHE A 178 -12.32 6.22 14.37
CA PHE A 178 -11.25 6.03 15.35
C PHE A 178 -9.85 6.37 14.82
N ASP A 179 -9.72 6.72 13.54
CA ASP A 179 -8.45 7.14 12.98
C ASP A 179 -8.09 8.54 13.52
N PRO A 180 -6.93 8.72 14.18
CA PRO A 180 -6.49 10.02 14.69
C PRO A 180 -6.14 11.01 13.57
N LEU A 181 -5.87 10.54 12.35
CA LEU A 181 -5.56 11.37 11.19
C LEU A 181 -6.80 11.75 10.36
N VAL A 182 -7.97 11.21 10.70
CA VAL A 182 -9.24 11.72 10.17
C VAL A 182 -9.65 12.91 11.04
N THR A 183 -9.75 14.08 10.43
CA THR A 183 -10.10 15.33 11.11
C THR A 183 -11.49 15.28 11.73
N VAL A 184 -11.75 16.13 12.73
CA VAL A 184 -13.08 16.24 13.35
C VAL A 184 -14.14 16.56 12.30
N GLU A 185 -13.83 17.44 11.34
CA GLU A 185 -14.72 17.81 10.25
C GLU A 185 -15.01 16.64 9.31
N GLU A 186 -14.03 15.79 9.01
CA GLU A 186 -14.24 14.56 8.25
C GLU A 186 -15.10 13.57 9.03
N LYS A 187 -14.86 13.40 10.34
CA LYS A 187 -15.70 12.54 11.20
C LYS A 187 -17.14 13.02 11.23
N ARG A 188 -17.37 14.34 11.37
CA ARG A 188 -18.71 14.93 11.28
C ARG A 188 -19.36 14.62 9.93
N ARG A 189 -18.64 14.73 8.81
CA ARG A 189 -19.18 14.37 7.48
C ARG A 189 -19.56 12.89 7.39
N ILE A 190 -18.74 11.99 7.93
CA ILE A 190 -19.05 10.55 8.01
C ILE A 190 -20.34 10.33 8.82
N LEU A 191 -20.49 10.97 9.98
CA LEU A 191 -21.68 10.85 10.82
C LEU A 191 -22.93 11.47 10.18
N THR A 192 -22.79 12.56 9.42
CA THR A 192 -23.88 13.10 8.61
C THR A 192 -24.35 12.06 7.60
N SER A 193 -23.45 11.51 6.78
CA SER A 193 -23.79 10.46 5.82
C SER A 193 -24.41 9.23 6.49
N LEU A 194 -23.92 8.84 7.68
CA LEU A 194 -24.50 7.75 8.46
C LEU A 194 -25.99 7.97 8.76
N ASN A 195 -26.41 9.21 9.01
CA ASN A 195 -27.79 9.55 9.35
C ASN A 195 -28.67 9.91 8.15
N THR A 196 -28.08 10.42 7.06
CA THR A 196 -28.85 10.94 5.92
C THR A 196 -28.85 10.03 4.69
N THR A 197 -27.84 9.17 4.54
CA THR A 197 -27.66 8.35 3.34
C THR A 197 -28.18 6.94 3.61
N VAL A 198 -29.27 6.55 2.95
CA VAL A 198 -29.84 5.20 3.05
C VAL A 198 -28.83 4.20 2.47
N GLY A 199 -28.40 3.24 3.28
CA GLY A 199 -27.53 2.16 2.83
C GLY A 199 -28.25 1.12 1.99
N ASP A 200 -27.49 0.38 1.19
CA ASP A 200 -28.04 -0.68 0.35
C ASP A 200 -28.73 -1.77 1.20
N GLU A 201 -29.83 -2.34 0.71
CA GLU A 201 -30.50 -3.47 1.36
C GLU A 201 -29.56 -4.69 1.44
N SER A 202 -28.74 -4.87 0.39
CA SER A 202 -27.75 -5.94 0.25
C SER A 202 -26.37 -5.35 -0.06
N PRO A 203 -25.69 -4.73 0.92
CA PRO A 203 -24.48 -3.97 0.68
C PRO A 203 -23.35 -4.89 0.21
N ALA A 204 -22.65 -4.45 -0.84
CA ALA A 204 -21.51 -5.20 -1.36
C ALA A 204 -20.38 -5.20 -0.32
N LYS A 205 -19.93 -6.39 0.08
CA LYS A 205 -18.75 -6.54 0.97
C LYS A 205 -17.47 -5.89 0.39
N ARG A 206 -17.43 -5.71 -0.93
CA ARG A 206 -16.34 -5.09 -1.68
C ARG A 206 -16.98 -4.12 -2.68
N PRO A 207 -16.96 -2.80 -2.39
CA PRO A 207 -17.57 -1.82 -3.27
C PRO A 207 -16.87 -1.81 -4.62
N LYS A 208 -17.64 -1.61 -5.69
CA LYS A 208 -17.11 -1.38 -7.03
C LYS A 208 -17.00 0.13 -7.24
N LEU A 209 -15.82 0.68 -6.93
CA LEU A 209 -15.56 2.10 -7.12
C LEU A 209 -15.23 2.39 -8.60
N PRO A 210 -15.86 3.41 -9.21
CA PRO A 210 -15.55 3.78 -10.59
C PRO A 210 -14.13 4.34 -10.68
N SER A 211 -13.30 3.73 -11.53
CA SER A 211 -11.87 4.06 -11.68
C SER A 211 -11.61 5.54 -11.96
N GLN A 212 -12.50 6.20 -12.70
CA GLN A 212 -12.37 7.60 -13.11
C GLN A 212 -12.77 8.61 -12.01
N ALA A 213 -13.48 8.16 -10.97
CA ALA A 213 -14.01 9.04 -9.92
C ALA A 213 -13.19 8.99 -8.62
N VAL A 214 -12.23 8.05 -8.52
CA VAL A 214 -11.47 7.78 -7.29
C VAL A 214 -10.80 9.01 -6.70
N SER A 215 -10.29 9.92 -7.53
CA SER A 215 -9.61 11.15 -7.09
C SER A 215 -10.51 12.06 -6.25
N GLY A 216 -11.80 12.13 -6.59
CA GLY A 216 -12.80 12.95 -5.90
C GLY A 216 -13.42 12.30 -4.67
N LEU A 217 -13.25 10.99 -4.48
CA LEU A 217 -13.88 10.28 -3.38
C LEU A 217 -13.31 10.71 -2.01
N GLN A 218 -14.20 10.79 -1.04
CA GLN A 218 -13.92 11.03 0.36
C GLN A 218 -14.53 9.91 1.22
N LEU A 219 -14.13 9.82 2.49
CA LEU A 219 -14.58 8.75 3.38
C LEU A 219 -16.09 8.77 3.60
N GLN A 220 -16.71 9.95 3.69
CA GLN A 220 -18.16 10.05 3.87
C GLN A 220 -18.97 9.52 2.68
N ASP A 221 -18.36 9.40 1.50
CA ASP A 221 -19.02 8.85 0.31
C ASP A 221 -19.23 7.34 0.45
N MET A 222 -18.46 6.69 1.33
CA MET A 222 -18.60 5.27 1.64
C MET A 222 -19.55 5.05 2.83
N ALA A 223 -19.95 6.10 3.54
CA ALA A 223 -20.77 5.99 4.74
C ALA A 223 -22.27 6.06 4.43
N SER A 224 -23.05 5.26 5.13
CA SER A 224 -24.51 5.21 5.06
C SER A 224 -25.13 4.79 6.39
N THR A 225 -26.45 4.63 6.46
CA THR A 225 -27.13 4.03 7.62
C THR A 225 -26.60 2.63 7.97
N ASN A 226 -25.94 1.92 7.05
CA ASN A 226 -25.28 0.65 7.31
C ASN A 226 -23.99 0.79 8.13
N THR A 227 -23.36 1.98 8.19
CA THR A 227 -22.14 2.23 8.97
C THR A 227 -22.31 1.85 10.44
N ARG A 228 -23.46 2.17 11.03
CA ARG A 228 -23.79 1.82 12.42
C ARG A 228 -23.89 0.29 12.64
N ARG A 229 -24.25 -0.47 11.60
CA ARG A 229 -24.40 -1.94 11.70
C ARG A 229 -23.09 -2.63 12.07
N PHE A 230 -21.94 -2.04 11.79
CA PHE A 230 -20.65 -2.56 12.22
C PHE A 230 -20.61 -2.80 13.73
N PHE A 231 -20.98 -1.80 14.53
CA PHE A 231 -21.01 -1.88 15.99
C PHE A 231 -22.09 -2.84 16.49
N GLN A 232 -23.28 -2.76 15.89
CA GLN A 232 -24.42 -3.61 16.26
C GLN A 232 -24.12 -5.10 16.06
N LYS A 233 -23.49 -5.47 14.94
CA LYS A 233 -23.08 -6.86 14.66
C LYS A 233 -22.02 -7.37 15.63
N LEU A 234 -21.10 -6.49 16.05
CA LEU A 234 -20.07 -6.80 17.04
C LEU A 234 -20.58 -6.71 18.48
N ARG A 235 -21.84 -6.29 18.69
CA ARG A 235 -22.44 -6.03 20.02
C ARG A 235 -21.63 -5.03 20.85
N LEU A 236 -21.12 -4.00 20.17
CA LEU A 236 -20.45 -2.87 20.78
C LEU A 236 -21.45 -1.75 21.03
N GLU A 237 -21.19 -0.93 22.04
CA GLU A 237 -21.93 0.33 22.25
C GLU A 237 -21.71 1.24 21.04
N ASP A 238 -22.78 1.86 20.55
CA ASP A 238 -22.76 2.76 19.38
C ASP A 238 -23.33 4.16 19.69
N GLY A 239 -23.68 4.44 20.95
CA GLY A 239 -24.23 5.73 21.37
C GLY A 239 -23.28 6.91 21.18
N PHE A 240 -21.97 6.65 21.17
CA PHE A 240 -20.97 7.67 20.85
C PHE A 240 -21.08 8.21 19.41
N LEU A 241 -21.74 7.49 18.49
CA LEU A 241 -21.99 7.98 17.13
C LEU A 241 -23.02 9.10 17.08
N ASP A 242 -23.79 9.28 18.15
CA ASP A 242 -24.78 10.34 18.30
C ASP A 242 -24.20 11.60 18.97
N ALA A 243 -22.96 11.52 19.46
CA ALA A 243 -22.22 12.64 20.04
C ALA A 243 -21.37 13.36 18.98
N ASP A 244 -21.05 14.64 19.22
CA ASP A 244 -20.13 15.37 18.35
C ASP A 244 -18.69 14.83 18.54
N PRO A 245 -17.93 14.53 17.46
CA PRO A 245 -16.58 13.97 17.59
C PRO A 245 -15.55 14.85 18.31
N ALA A 246 -15.89 16.11 18.64
CA ALA A 246 -15.04 17.02 19.42
C ALA A 246 -15.23 16.92 20.94
N THR A 247 -16.23 16.16 21.43
CA THR A 247 -16.45 15.91 22.87
C THR A 247 -15.68 14.71 23.36
#